data_AF-A0A8I1E7C6-F1
#
_entry.id   AF-A0A8I1E7C6-F1
#
_cell.length_a   1.000
_cell.length_b   1.000
_cell.length_c   1.000
_cell.angle_alpha   90.00
_cell.angle_beta   90.00
_cell.angle_gamma   90.00
#
_symmetry.space_group_name_H-M   'P 1'
#
loop_
_entity.id
_entity.type
_entity.pdbx_description
1 polymer ?
#
loop_
_entity_poly.entity_id
_entity_poly.type
_entity_poly.pdbx_seq_one_letter_code
_entity_poly.pdbx_strand_id
1 'polypeptide(L)'
;MNHQATFAKALLAPDQTCPDGLFSGNGADPASRFAVHRNTVHNGLINALAVAYPVTQLLVGEAFFQAMAGLYVQACPPTSPLISEYGSTFADFIQGFEPAASVPYLADIARLERLRVRAYHAADDRPLEPHTVLAALQARADLGTVRLRLHPSVATLASAYAVVAVWAAHQTEGGLAALDPGHAQSALVLRQGLEVKVFAIDAGSVAFIQRLAQGEALQTAVERALEASNDFDLHQCLTLLISHHAITHLHLDSKVSP
;
A
#
# COMPACT_ATOMS: atom_id res chain seq x y z
N MET A 1 26.75 -6.91 -24.48
CA MET A 1 25.67 -6.07 -23.93
C MET A 1 24.34 -6.73 -24.25
N ASN A 2 23.42 -6.84 -23.30
CA ASN A 2 22.11 -7.42 -23.55
C ASN A 2 21.27 -6.42 -24.38
N HIS A 3 20.99 -6.73 -25.64
CA HIS A 3 20.21 -5.86 -26.55
C HIS A 3 18.85 -5.47 -25.97
N GLN A 4 18.20 -6.34 -25.18
CA GLN A 4 16.94 -6.03 -24.51
C GLN A 4 17.11 -4.97 -23.41
N ALA A 5 18.20 -5.01 -22.65
CA ALA A 5 18.47 -4.02 -21.60
C ALA A 5 18.77 -2.64 -22.20
N THR A 6 19.52 -2.58 -23.30
CA THR A 6 19.76 -1.33 -24.04
C THR A 6 18.47 -0.76 -24.60
N PHE A 7 17.61 -1.59 -25.18
CA PHE A 7 16.29 -1.19 -25.67
C PHE A 7 15.38 -0.64 -24.56
N ALA A 8 15.25 -1.38 -23.45
CA ALA A 8 14.42 -0.97 -22.32
C ALA A 8 14.90 0.36 -21.69
N LYS A 9 16.22 0.54 -21.56
CA LYS A 9 16.80 1.80 -21.06
C LYS A 9 16.49 2.98 -21.98
N ALA A 10 16.61 2.80 -23.29
CA ALA A 10 16.32 3.85 -24.27
C ALA A 10 14.83 4.23 -24.33
N LEU A 11 13.92 3.31 -23.96
CA LEU A 11 12.48 3.61 -23.85
C LEU A 11 12.13 4.54 -22.68
N LEU A 12 12.99 4.65 -21.67
CA LEU A 12 12.71 5.46 -20.46
C LEU A 12 13.56 6.73 -20.41
N ALA A 13 14.56 6.84 -21.27
CA ALA A 13 15.42 8.01 -21.42
C ALA A 13 14.99 8.86 -22.63
N PRO A 14 14.36 10.03 -22.43
CA PRO A 14 13.86 10.86 -23.53
C PRO A 14 14.97 11.44 -24.41
N ASP A 15 16.17 11.61 -23.85
CA ASP A 15 17.37 12.14 -24.50
C ASP A 15 18.18 11.08 -25.28
N GLN A 16 17.92 9.78 -25.07
CA GLN A 16 18.59 8.72 -25.81
C GLN A 16 18.03 8.57 -27.23
N THR A 17 18.94 8.33 -28.17
CA THR A 17 18.61 8.01 -29.56
C THR A 17 18.02 6.60 -29.68
N CYS A 18 17.32 6.36 -30.79
CA CYS A 18 16.90 5.03 -31.19
C CYS A 18 18.10 4.07 -31.17
N PRO A 19 18.02 2.91 -30.49
CA PRO A 19 19.09 1.90 -30.53
C PRO A 19 19.36 1.40 -31.94
N ASP A 20 20.63 1.11 -32.24
CA ASP A 20 21.04 0.53 -33.51
C ASP A 20 20.46 -0.88 -33.72
N GLY A 21 20.22 -1.25 -34.98
CA GLY A 21 19.76 -2.60 -35.36
C GLY A 21 18.24 -2.80 -35.27
N LEU A 22 17.47 -1.77 -34.94
CA LEU A 22 16.01 -1.80 -35.06
C LEU A 22 15.59 -1.70 -36.53
N PHE A 23 14.61 -2.52 -36.92
CA PHE A 23 14.04 -2.52 -38.28
C PHE A 23 12.51 -2.55 -38.20
N SER A 24 11.86 -1.96 -39.20
CA SER A 24 10.40 -2.00 -39.34
C SER A 24 10.02 -2.93 -40.49
N GLY A 25 9.24 -3.97 -40.23
CA GLY A 25 8.83 -4.95 -41.26
C GLY A 25 7.95 -4.37 -42.38
N ASN A 26 7.41 -3.16 -42.20
CA ASN A 26 6.59 -2.45 -43.20
C ASN A 26 7.35 -1.31 -43.91
N GLY A 27 8.67 -1.19 -43.71
CA GLY A 27 9.50 -0.16 -44.33
C GLY A 27 9.41 1.23 -43.69
N ALA A 28 8.67 1.40 -42.59
CA ALA A 28 8.65 2.66 -41.84
C ALA A 28 10.00 2.95 -41.17
N ASP A 29 10.32 4.23 -40.97
CA ASP A 29 11.53 4.64 -40.23
C ASP A 29 11.53 4.03 -38.80
N PRO A 30 12.52 3.17 -38.45
CA PRO A 30 12.62 2.56 -37.13
C PRO A 30 12.72 3.59 -36.00
N ALA A 31 13.39 4.73 -36.23
CA ALA A 31 13.54 5.77 -35.22
C ALA A 31 12.20 6.42 -34.88
N SER A 32 11.38 6.73 -35.89
CA SER A 32 10.01 7.19 -35.73
C SER A 32 9.13 6.17 -34.97
N ARG A 33 9.19 4.88 -35.34
CA ARG A 33 8.41 3.82 -34.66
C ARG A 33 8.85 3.64 -33.20
N PHE A 34 10.15 3.72 -32.94
CA PHE A 34 10.70 3.68 -31.59
C PHE A 34 10.23 4.87 -30.76
N ALA A 35 10.24 6.09 -31.31
CA ALA A 35 9.76 7.28 -30.61
C ALA A 35 8.27 7.18 -30.23
N VAL A 36 7.43 6.64 -31.13
CA VAL A 36 6.01 6.36 -30.82
C VAL A 36 5.90 5.33 -29.69
N HIS A 37 6.63 4.22 -29.78
CA HIS A 37 6.57 3.17 -28.75
C HIS A 37 7.05 3.67 -27.37
N ARG A 38 8.13 4.46 -27.35
CA ARG A 38 8.63 5.15 -26.15
C ARG A 38 7.55 6.00 -25.51
N ASN A 39 6.86 6.83 -26.29
CA ASN A 39 5.78 7.67 -25.78
C ASN A 39 4.63 6.82 -25.21
N THR A 40 4.27 5.72 -25.86
CA THR A 40 3.25 4.79 -25.35
C THR A 40 3.66 4.17 -24.01
N VAL A 41 4.90 3.72 -23.87
CA VAL A 41 5.41 3.14 -22.61
C VAL A 41 5.40 4.19 -21.50
N HIS A 42 5.94 5.38 -21.77
CA HIS A 42 5.99 6.46 -20.78
C HIS A 42 4.59 6.87 -20.30
N ASN A 43 3.67 7.14 -21.23
CA ASN A 43 2.28 7.48 -20.90
C ASN A 43 1.56 6.33 -20.19
N GLY A 44 1.82 5.09 -20.58
CA GLY A 44 1.26 3.91 -19.92
C GLY A 44 1.67 3.81 -18.45
N LEU A 45 2.92 4.12 -18.13
CA LEU A 45 3.43 4.12 -16.76
C LEU A 45 2.85 5.28 -15.93
N ILE A 46 2.72 6.48 -16.51
CA ILE A 46 2.06 7.60 -15.82
C ILE A 46 0.58 7.27 -15.54
N ASN A 47 -0.12 6.71 -16.52
CA ASN A 47 -1.52 6.31 -16.34
C ASN A 47 -1.66 5.21 -15.28
N ALA A 48 -0.73 4.27 -15.20
CA ALA A 48 -0.71 3.26 -14.14
C ALA A 48 -0.56 3.91 -12.75
N LEU A 49 0.27 4.94 -12.62
CA LEU A 49 0.38 5.71 -11.37
C LEU A 49 -0.93 6.45 -11.06
N ALA A 50 -1.57 7.09 -12.04
CA ALA A 50 -2.84 7.78 -11.83
C ALA A 50 -3.94 6.82 -11.34
N VAL A 51 -4.01 5.61 -11.88
CA VAL A 51 -4.95 4.56 -11.44
C VAL A 51 -4.63 4.08 -10.02
N ALA A 52 -3.34 3.96 -9.67
CA ALA A 52 -2.91 3.49 -8.35
C ALA A 52 -3.03 4.56 -7.26
N TYR A 53 -2.95 5.85 -7.62
CA TYR A 53 -2.86 6.99 -6.71
C TYR A 53 -3.91 8.09 -6.99
N PRO A 54 -5.21 7.75 -7.09
CA PRO A 54 -6.25 8.70 -7.50
C PRO A 54 -6.40 9.88 -6.53
N VAL A 55 -6.35 9.67 -5.21
CA VAL A 55 -6.46 10.76 -4.23
C VAL A 55 -5.21 11.63 -4.25
N THR A 56 -4.03 11.02 -4.39
CA THR A 56 -2.78 11.79 -4.61
C THR A 56 -2.91 12.70 -5.83
N GLN A 57 -3.48 12.23 -6.94
CA GLN A 57 -3.74 13.06 -8.12
C GLN A 57 -4.78 14.16 -7.85
N LEU A 58 -5.88 13.85 -7.17
CA LEU A 58 -6.91 14.83 -6.84
C LEU A 58 -6.37 15.98 -5.97
N LEU A 59 -5.49 15.68 -5.01
CA LEU A 59 -4.91 16.67 -4.09
C LEU A 59 -4.04 17.72 -4.78
N VAL A 60 -3.30 17.32 -5.83
CA VAL A 60 -2.37 18.22 -6.55
C VAL A 60 -2.90 18.68 -7.90
N GLY A 61 -3.98 18.07 -8.38
CA GLY A 61 -4.53 18.27 -9.72
C GLY A 61 -3.78 17.48 -10.79
N GLU A 62 -4.49 17.20 -11.89
CA GLU A 62 -4.02 16.33 -12.97
C GLU A 62 -2.71 16.82 -13.59
N ALA A 63 -2.60 18.11 -13.94
CA ALA A 63 -1.42 18.63 -14.62
C ALA A 63 -0.14 18.50 -13.77
N PHE A 64 -0.22 18.80 -12.47
CA PHE A 64 0.90 18.65 -11.56
C PHE A 64 1.25 17.18 -11.37
N PHE A 65 0.24 16.32 -11.17
CA PHE A 65 0.45 14.88 -11.01
C PHE A 65 1.15 14.29 -12.23
N GLN A 66 0.70 14.62 -13.44
CA GLN A 66 1.30 14.14 -14.69
C GLN A 66 2.77 14.54 -14.81
N ALA A 67 3.12 15.79 -14.47
CA ALA A 67 4.50 16.25 -14.49
C ALA A 67 5.37 15.52 -13.45
N MET A 68 4.89 15.41 -12.20
CA MET A 68 5.57 14.70 -11.11
C MET A 68 5.77 13.21 -11.43
N ALA A 69 4.72 12.54 -11.93
CA ALA A 69 4.76 11.15 -12.35
C ALA A 69 5.73 10.94 -13.53
N GLY A 70 5.79 11.87 -14.49
CA GLY A 70 6.75 11.81 -15.59
C GLY A 70 8.20 11.85 -15.12
N LEU A 71 8.51 12.69 -14.12
CA LEU A 71 9.84 12.72 -13.49
C LEU A 71 10.14 11.41 -12.73
N TYR A 72 9.17 10.88 -11.99
CA TYR A 72 9.31 9.59 -11.33
C TYR A 72 9.56 8.46 -12.33
N VAL A 73 8.84 8.40 -13.44
CA VAL A 73 9.01 7.35 -14.48
C VAL A 73 10.41 7.36 -15.08
N GLN A 74 11.02 8.52 -15.22
CA GLN A 74 12.40 8.65 -15.69
C GLN A 74 13.42 8.18 -14.65
N ALA A 75 13.18 8.51 -13.37
CA ALA A 75 14.09 8.20 -12.27
C ALA A 75 13.96 6.76 -11.75
N CYS A 76 12.77 6.17 -11.83
CA CYS A 76 12.40 4.91 -11.21
C CYS A 76 11.76 3.96 -12.23
N PRO A 77 12.55 3.34 -13.13
CA PRO A 77 12.02 2.42 -14.14
C PRO A 77 11.38 1.18 -13.50
N PRO A 78 10.38 0.55 -14.14
CA PRO A 78 9.80 -0.71 -13.65
C PRO A 78 10.85 -1.82 -13.53
N THR A 79 10.87 -2.50 -12.39
CA THR A 79 11.75 -3.66 -12.12
C THR A 79 11.04 -5.00 -12.20
N SER A 80 9.71 -4.98 -12.43
CA SER A 80 8.84 -6.14 -12.48
C SER A 80 7.89 -6.02 -13.67
N PRO A 81 7.50 -7.13 -14.32
CA PRO A 81 6.47 -7.12 -15.36
C PRO A 81 5.06 -6.86 -14.79
N LEU A 82 4.88 -6.91 -13.47
CA LEU A 82 3.58 -6.69 -12.83
C LEU A 82 3.30 -5.19 -12.68
N ILE A 83 2.36 -4.67 -13.47
CA ILE A 83 2.02 -3.25 -13.45
C ILE A 83 1.48 -2.77 -12.08
N SER A 84 0.84 -3.66 -11.32
CA SER A 84 0.37 -3.38 -9.95
C SER A 84 1.52 -3.20 -8.95
N GLU A 85 2.73 -3.66 -9.26
CA GLU A 85 3.92 -3.42 -8.44
C GLU A 85 4.60 -2.08 -8.75
N TYR A 86 4.31 -1.51 -9.93
CA TYR A 86 4.88 -0.24 -10.32
C TYR A 86 4.40 0.90 -9.42
N GLY A 87 5.30 1.85 -9.15
CA GLY A 87 5.05 2.96 -8.23
C GLY A 87 5.26 2.62 -6.75
N SER A 88 5.80 1.46 -6.39
CA SER A 88 6.01 1.06 -4.98
C SER A 88 6.85 2.06 -4.15
N THR A 89 7.76 2.79 -4.78
CA THR A 89 8.60 3.83 -4.16
C THR A 89 8.10 5.25 -4.45
N PHE A 90 6.92 5.42 -5.05
CA PHE A 90 6.40 6.73 -5.45
C PHE A 90 6.18 7.66 -4.26
N ALA A 91 5.71 7.13 -3.13
CA ALA A 91 5.57 7.91 -1.90
C ALA A 91 6.90 8.46 -1.37
N ASP A 92 7.98 7.68 -1.45
CA ASP A 92 9.31 8.12 -1.01
C ASP A 92 9.91 9.15 -1.97
N PHE A 93 9.61 9.01 -3.27
CA PHE A 93 9.91 10.05 -4.25
C PHE A 93 9.17 11.36 -3.91
N ILE A 94 7.86 11.30 -3.64
CA ILE A 94 7.05 12.47 -3.26
C ILE A 94 7.59 13.12 -1.99
N GLN A 95 8.00 12.33 -1.00
CA GLN A 95 8.56 12.85 0.26
C GLN A 95 9.77 13.77 0.05
N GLY A 96 10.58 13.51 -0.97
CA GLY A 96 11.73 14.31 -1.36
C GLY A 96 11.46 15.33 -2.47
N PHE A 97 10.23 15.42 -2.98
CA PHE A 97 9.89 16.24 -4.13
C PHE A 97 9.50 17.66 -3.68
N GLU A 98 10.47 18.58 -3.67
CA GLU A 98 10.31 19.97 -3.23
C GLU A 98 9.07 20.68 -3.81
N PRO A 99 8.72 20.53 -5.11
CA PRO A 99 7.55 21.20 -5.67
C PRO A 99 6.21 20.78 -5.03
N ALA A 100 6.15 19.66 -4.30
CA ALA A 100 4.96 19.20 -3.57
C ALA A 100 4.92 19.64 -2.10
N ALA A 101 5.88 20.45 -1.64
CA ALA A 101 6.02 20.84 -0.22
C ALA A 101 4.80 21.59 0.35
N SER A 102 3.95 22.19 -0.50
CA SER A 102 2.69 22.84 -0.08
C SER A 102 1.62 21.84 0.40
N VAL A 103 1.77 20.55 0.10
CA VAL A 103 0.87 19.46 0.54
C VAL A 103 1.69 18.44 1.31
N PRO A 104 2.08 18.73 2.58
CA PRO A 104 3.07 17.94 3.31
C PRO A 104 2.65 16.50 3.61
N TYR A 105 1.35 16.21 3.57
CA TYR A 105 0.77 14.88 3.76
C TYR A 105 0.63 14.06 2.46
N LEU A 106 1.03 14.61 1.31
CA LEU A 106 0.85 13.94 0.00
C LEU A 106 1.57 12.59 -0.06
N ALA A 107 2.78 12.51 0.49
CA ALA A 107 3.53 11.26 0.56
C ALA A 107 2.79 10.20 1.39
N ASP A 108 2.20 10.58 2.52
CA ASP A 108 1.49 9.63 3.38
C ASP A 108 0.16 9.16 2.77
N ILE A 109 -0.52 10.03 2.00
CA ILE A 109 -1.66 9.62 1.17
C ILE A 109 -1.23 8.60 0.12
N ALA A 110 -0.11 8.83 -0.56
CA ALA A 110 0.44 7.86 -1.52
C ALA A 110 0.84 6.54 -0.82
N ARG A 111 1.38 6.57 0.41
CA ARG A 111 1.63 5.35 1.22
C ARG A 111 0.34 4.59 1.49
N LEU A 112 -0.73 5.27 1.88
CA LEU A 112 -2.03 4.67 2.12
C LEU A 112 -2.59 4.01 0.85
N GLU A 113 -2.58 4.71 -0.28
CA GLU A 113 -3.04 4.18 -1.55
C GLU A 113 -2.21 2.97 -2.02
N ARG A 114 -0.89 2.99 -1.78
CA ARG A 114 -0.02 1.84 -2.04
C ARG A 114 -0.40 0.63 -1.19
N LEU A 115 -0.72 0.82 0.09
CA LEU A 115 -1.22 -0.28 0.93
C LEU A 115 -2.54 -0.84 0.38
N ARG A 116 -3.41 -0.01 -0.17
CA ARG A 116 -4.66 -0.47 -0.80
C ARG A 116 -4.40 -1.33 -2.04
N VAL A 117 -3.51 -0.90 -2.92
CA VAL A 117 -3.09 -1.69 -4.10
C VAL A 117 -2.51 -3.04 -3.66
N ARG A 118 -1.64 -3.03 -2.64
CA ARG A 118 -1.06 -4.27 -2.08
C ARG A 118 -2.12 -5.18 -1.48
N ALA A 119 -3.07 -4.64 -0.73
CA ALA A 119 -4.16 -5.42 -0.13
C ALA A 119 -5.06 -6.08 -1.19
N TYR A 120 -5.36 -5.36 -2.28
CA TYR A 120 -6.15 -5.87 -3.39
C TYR A 120 -5.47 -7.07 -4.07
N HIS A 121 -4.16 -6.98 -4.30
CA HIS A 121 -3.36 -8.03 -4.96
C HIS A 121 -2.70 -9.04 -4.00
N ALA A 122 -2.97 -8.95 -2.70
CA ALA A 122 -2.41 -9.87 -1.72
C ALA A 122 -2.88 -11.30 -2.01
N ALA A 123 -2.00 -12.28 -1.75
CA ALA A 123 -2.32 -13.70 -1.90
C ALA A 123 -3.63 -14.07 -1.20
N ASP A 124 -4.46 -14.86 -1.87
CA ASP A 124 -5.68 -15.39 -1.27
C ASP A 124 -5.33 -16.36 -0.14
N ASP A 125 -5.95 -16.14 1.02
CA ASP A 125 -5.89 -17.05 2.14
C ASP A 125 -7.29 -17.09 2.79
N ARG A 126 -7.76 -18.26 3.19
CA ARG A 126 -9.13 -18.41 3.68
C ARG A 126 -9.21 -17.90 5.11
N PRO A 127 -9.99 -16.86 5.41
CA PRO A 127 -10.17 -16.42 6.78
C PRO A 127 -10.89 -17.46 7.62
N LEU A 128 -10.60 -17.47 8.91
CA LEU A 128 -11.41 -18.21 9.87
C LEU A 128 -12.73 -17.49 10.10
N GLU A 129 -13.78 -18.28 10.30
CA GLU A 129 -15.09 -17.73 10.65
C GLU A 129 -15.02 -17.04 12.02
N PRO A 130 -15.67 -15.87 12.20
CA PRO A 130 -15.60 -15.11 13.44
C PRO A 130 -15.92 -15.92 14.71
N HIS A 131 -16.97 -16.76 14.64
CA HIS A 131 -17.37 -17.62 15.75
C HIS A 131 -16.31 -18.69 16.09
N THR A 132 -15.56 -19.17 15.10
CA THR A 132 -14.49 -20.15 15.29
C THR A 132 -13.32 -19.52 16.03
N VAL A 133 -12.94 -18.30 15.66
CA VAL A 133 -11.88 -17.55 16.36
C VAL A 133 -12.27 -17.28 17.81
N LEU A 134 -13.49 -16.78 18.05
CA LEU A 134 -13.99 -16.49 19.39
C LEU A 134 -14.04 -17.74 20.27
N ALA A 135 -14.58 -18.84 19.76
CA ALA A 135 -14.63 -20.10 20.50
C ALA A 135 -13.23 -20.62 20.85
N ALA A 136 -12.27 -20.52 19.93
CA ALA A 136 -10.89 -20.95 20.17
C ALA A 136 -10.19 -20.11 21.25
N LEU A 137 -10.42 -18.79 21.27
CA LEU A 137 -9.90 -17.90 22.31
C LEU A 137 -10.57 -18.17 23.66
N GLN A 138 -11.89 -18.34 23.70
CA GLN A 138 -12.63 -18.59 24.95
C GLN A 138 -12.29 -19.93 25.61
N ALA A 139 -11.95 -20.96 24.82
CA ALA A 139 -11.64 -22.30 25.34
C ALA A 139 -10.26 -22.40 26.02
N ARG A 140 -9.49 -21.31 26.10
CA ARG A 140 -8.07 -21.31 26.52
C ARG A 140 -7.87 -20.57 27.83
N ALA A 141 -7.17 -21.22 28.76
CA ALA A 141 -6.70 -20.58 29.99
C ALA A 141 -5.39 -19.77 29.77
N ASP A 142 -4.55 -20.19 28.82
CA ASP A 142 -3.29 -19.53 28.47
C ASP A 142 -3.41 -18.84 27.11
N LEU A 143 -4.05 -17.67 27.13
CA LEU A 143 -4.21 -16.83 25.93
C LEU A 143 -2.91 -16.12 25.53
N GLY A 144 -1.98 -15.95 26.47
CA GLY A 144 -0.78 -15.16 26.25
C GLY A 144 0.15 -15.74 25.18
N THR A 145 0.19 -17.06 25.09
CA THR A 145 1.04 -17.82 24.14
C THR A 145 0.42 -18.01 22.75
N VAL A 146 -0.85 -17.62 22.56
CA VAL A 146 -1.55 -17.77 21.27
C VAL A 146 -0.90 -16.89 20.21
N ARG A 147 -0.65 -17.46 19.03
CA ARG A 147 -0.15 -16.72 17.86
C ARG A 147 -1.23 -16.68 16.79
N LEU A 148 -1.61 -15.47 16.38
CA LEU A 148 -2.58 -15.26 15.30
C LEU A 148 -1.82 -15.05 14.00
N ARG A 149 -2.26 -15.71 12.93
CA ARG A 149 -1.83 -15.38 11.58
C ARG A 149 -2.85 -14.49 10.92
N LEU A 150 -2.42 -13.30 10.53
CA LEU A 150 -3.25 -12.35 9.81
C LEU A 150 -3.30 -12.67 8.31
N HIS A 151 -4.39 -12.28 7.67
CA HIS A 151 -4.54 -12.37 6.22
C HIS A 151 -3.42 -11.55 5.54
N PRO A 152 -2.82 -12.03 4.43
CA PRO A 152 -1.70 -11.34 3.75
C PRO A 152 -1.99 -9.90 3.28
N SER A 153 -3.26 -9.50 3.24
CA SER A 153 -3.71 -8.15 2.87
C SER A 153 -3.63 -7.14 4.01
N VAL A 154 -3.45 -7.59 5.26
CA VAL A 154 -3.44 -6.72 6.43
C VAL A 154 -2.15 -5.92 6.49
N ALA A 155 -2.28 -4.59 6.51
CA ALA A 155 -1.17 -3.67 6.69
C ALA A 155 -1.60 -2.47 7.53
N THR A 156 -0.63 -1.85 8.22
CA THR A 156 -0.85 -0.63 8.97
C THR A 156 0.03 0.50 8.48
N LEU A 157 -0.43 1.74 8.67
CA LEU A 157 0.32 2.97 8.43
C LEU A 157 0.15 3.88 9.63
N ALA A 158 1.26 4.38 10.19
CA ALA A 158 1.23 5.50 11.12
C ALA A 158 1.61 6.77 10.37
N SER A 159 0.86 7.84 10.56
CA SER A 159 1.06 9.12 9.87
C SER A 159 0.91 10.27 10.86
N ALA A 160 1.70 11.32 10.66
CA ALA A 160 1.58 12.57 11.42
C ALA A 160 0.36 13.41 10.98
N TYR A 161 -0.34 12.97 9.94
CA TYR A 161 -1.46 13.65 9.29
C TYR A 161 -2.72 12.80 9.28
N ALA A 162 -3.86 13.44 9.00
CA ALA A 162 -5.20 12.85 9.02
C ALA A 162 -5.49 12.02 7.77
N VAL A 163 -4.57 11.11 7.41
CA VAL A 163 -4.54 10.44 6.11
C VAL A 163 -5.79 9.63 5.81
N VAL A 164 -6.37 8.96 6.81
CA VAL A 164 -7.59 8.17 6.62
C VAL A 164 -8.76 9.09 6.33
N ALA A 165 -8.88 10.17 7.08
CA ALA A 165 -9.98 11.11 6.94
C ALA A 165 -9.85 11.94 5.65
N VAL A 166 -8.64 12.40 5.29
CA VAL A 166 -8.35 13.05 4.00
C VAL A 166 -8.70 12.12 2.85
N TRP A 167 -8.23 10.87 2.90
CA TRP A 167 -8.52 9.89 1.84
C TRP A 167 -10.02 9.61 1.72
N ALA A 168 -10.70 9.35 2.84
CA ALA A 168 -12.14 9.08 2.86
C ALA A 168 -12.98 10.26 2.31
N ALA A 169 -12.58 11.51 2.60
CA ALA A 169 -13.25 12.70 2.08
C ALA A 169 -13.21 12.82 0.54
N HIS A 170 -12.28 12.13 -0.13
CA HIS A 170 -12.16 12.08 -1.59
C HIS A 170 -12.88 10.87 -2.20
N GLN A 171 -13.52 10.02 -1.40
CA GLN A 171 -14.31 8.89 -1.88
C GLN A 171 -15.78 9.23 -2.09
N THR A 172 -16.28 10.31 -1.49
CA THR A 172 -17.68 10.75 -1.57
C THR A 172 -17.77 12.23 -1.97
N GLU A 173 -18.74 12.58 -2.82
CA GLU A 173 -18.98 13.97 -3.18
C GLU A 173 -19.41 14.79 -1.95
N GLY A 174 -18.69 15.87 -1.63
CA GLY A 174 -19.06 16.82 -0.57
C GLY A 174 -18.37 16.64 0.80
N GLY A 175 -17.43 15.69 0.95
CA GLY A 175 -16.81 15.34 2.24
C GLY A 175 -15.68 16.26 2.76
N LEU A 176 -15.35 17.35 2.07
CA LEU A 176 -14.14 18.15 2.36
C LEU A 176 -14.32 19.28 3.38
N ALA A 177 -15.55 19.59 3.80
CA ALA A 177 -15.79 20.68 4.73
C ALA A 177 -15.42 20.28 6.17
N ALA A 178 -14.49 21.04 6.78
CA ALA A 178 -14.08 21.00 8.19
C ALA A 178 -13.08 19.89 8.63
N LEU A 179 -12.25 19.37 7.74
CA LEU A 179 -11.17 18.46 8.11
C LEU A 179 -9.85 19.21 8.36
N ASP A 180 -9.18 18.93 9.48
CA ASP A 180 -7.80 19.35 9.76
C ASP A 180 -6.81 18.25 9.33
N PRO A 181 -6.04 18.43 8.24
CA PRO A 181 -5.07 17.45 7.80
C PRO A 181 -3.90 17.24 8.77
N GLY A 182 -3.66 18.19 9.69
CA GLY A 182 -2.56 18.14 10.65
C GLY A 182 -2.78 17.19 11.83
N HIS A 183 -3.97 16.60 11.96
CA HIS A 183 -4.26 15.67 13.04
C HIS A 183 -3.70 14.27 12.74
N ALA A 184 -2.73 13.82 13.54
CA ALA A 184 -2.11 12.51 13.35
C ALA A 184 -3.14 11.37 13.36
N GLN A 185 -3.07 10.49 12.37
CA GLN A 185 -3.92 9.32 12.25
C GLN A 185 -3.10 8.10 11.85
N SER A 186 -3.51 6.95 12.35
CA SER A 186 -3.03 5.67 11.85
C SER A 186 -4.13 4.95 11.09
N ALA A 187 -3.72 4.14 10.11
CA ALA A 187 -4.61 3.37 9.25
C ALA A 187 -4.39 1.88 9.42
N LEU A 188 -5.48 1.11 9.39
CA LEU A 188 -5.50 -0.30 9.05
C LEU A 188 -6.06 -0.45 7.64
N VAL A 189 -5.33 -1.13 6.77
CA VAL A 189 -5.78 -1.52 5.43
C VAL A 189 -5.87 -3.04 5.37
N LEU A 190 -7.00 -3.56 4.90
CA LEU A 190 -7.20 -4.99 4.69
C LEU A 190 -8.15 -5.24 3.51
N ARG A 191 -8.11 -6.46 2.99
CA ARG A 191 -9.06 -6.95 1.97
C ARG A 191 -10.07 -7.91 2.61
N GLN A 192 -11.36 -7.60 2.46
CA GLN A 192 -12.48 -8.47 2.85
C GLN A 192 -13.19 -8.94 1.57
N GLY A 193 -12.93 -10.18 1.15
CA GLY A 193 -13.37 -10.67 -0.16
C GLY A 193 -12.63 -9.95 -1.30
N LEU A 194 -13.33 -9.17 -2.10
CA LEU A 194 -12.75 -8.35 -3.18
C LEU A 194 -12.69 -6.85 -2.84
N GLU A 195 -13.17 -6.46 -1.66
CA GLU A 195 -13.19 -5.07 -1.23
C GLU A 195 -12.01 -4.76 -0.32
N VAL A 196 -11.29 -3.69 -0.62
CA VAL A 196 -10.24 -3.15 0.26
C VAL A 196 -10.85 -2.10 1.18
N LYS A 197 -10.72 -2.33 2.49
CA LYS A 197 -11.21 -1.48 3.55
C LYS A 197 -10.06 -0.72 4.20
N VAL A 198 -10.36 0.50 4.64
CA VAL A 198 -9.44 1.39 5.36
C VAL A 198 -10.14 1.85 6.63
N PHE A 199 -9.47 1.69 7.76
CA PHE A 199 -9.98 2.10 9.08
C PHE A 199 -8.99 3.03 9.76
N ALA A 200 -9.48 4.07 10.43
CA ALA A 200 -8.68 4.82 11.38
C ALA A 200 -8.51 3.97 12.66
N ILE A 201 -7.28 3.86 13.13
CA ILE A 201 -6.92 3.11 14.35
C ILE A 201 -5.96 3.94 15.21
N ASP A 202 -5.86 3.59 16.49
CA ASP A 202 -4.91 4.19 17.40
C ASP A 202 -3.49 3.60 17.25
N ALA A 203 -2.49 4.26 17.85
CA ALA A 203 -1.10 3.85 17.80
C ALA A 203 -0.84 2.49 18.47
N GLY A 204 -1.60 2.15 19.53
CA GLY A 204 -1.55 0.85 20.17
C GLY A 204 -2.03 -0.26 19.25
N SER A 205 -3.14 -0.05 18.55
CA SER A 205 -3.62 -0.97 17.51
C SER A 205 -2.60 -1.17 16.38
N VAL A 206 -1.88 -0.13 15.96
CA VAL A 206 -0.79 -0.28 14.97
C VAL A 206 0.29 -1.21 15.50
N ALA A 207 0.79 -0.94 16.71
CA ALA A 207 1.84 -1.74 17.33
C ALA A 207 1.40 -3.20 17.50
N PHE A 208 0.18 -3.42 18.02
CA PHE A 208 -0.44 -4.73 18.17
C PHE A 208 -0.47 -5.52 16.86
N ILE A 209 -1.05 -4.94 15.81
CA ILE A 209 -1.21 -5.61 14.51
C ILE A 209 0.15 -5.91 13.87
N GLN A 210 1.13 -5.01 14.01
CA GLN A 210 2.49 -5.24 13.51
C GLN A 210 3.18 -6.41 14.23
N ARG A 211 2.98 -6.57 15.54
CA ARG A 211 3.52 -7.71 16.29
C ARG A 211 2.85 -9.02 15.86
N LEU A 212 1.53 -9.03 15.70
CA LEU A 212 0.82 -10.19 15.17
C LEU A 212 1.28 -10.56 13.75
N ALA A 213 1.50 -9.57 12.87
CA ALA A 213 2.01 -9.81 11.52
C ALA A 213 3.43 -10.40 11.51
N GLN A 214 4.22 -10.17 12.55
CA GLN A 214 5.54 -10.77 12.77
C GLN A 214 5.46 -12.17 13.41
N GLY A 215 4.24 -12.65 13.69
CA GLY A 215 3.99 -13.95 14.31
C GLY A 215 4.27 -13.99 15.81
N GLU A 216 4.39 -12.84 16.47
CA GLU A 216 4.57 -12.76 17.93
C GLU A 216 3.34 -13.27 18.69
N ALA A 217 3.55 -13.66 19.94
CA ALA A 217 2.48 -14.15 20.81
C ALA A 217 1.58 -13.00 21.28
N LEU A 218 0.31 -13.30 21.56
CA LEU A 218 -0.71 -12.30 21.90
C LEU A 218 -0.28 -11.44 23.10
N GLN A 219 0.34 -12.03 24.12
CA GLN A 219 0.83 -11.28 25.28
C GLN A 219 1.87 -10.22 24.87
N THR A 220 2.89 -10.61 24.11
CA THR A 220 3.93 -9.67 23.66
C THR A 220 3.34 -8.58 22.77
N ALA A 221 2.37 -8.93 21.92
CA ALA A 221 1.66 -7.95 21.09
C ALA A 221 0.90 -6.92 21.95
N VAL A 222 0.21 -7.35 23.01
CA VAL A 222 -0.51 -6.46 23.94
C VAL A 222 0.45 -5.57 24.72
N GLU A 223 1.56 -6.13 25.22
CA GLU A 223 2.59 -5.36 25.94
C GLU A 223 3.12 -4.21 25.07
N ARG A 224 3.48 -4.49 23.81
CA ARG A 224 3.93 -3.46 22.85
C ARG A 224 2.86 -2.44 22.49
N ALA A 225 1.60 -2.87 22.45
CA ALA A 225 0.48 -1.98 22.18
C ALA A 225 0.27 -0.97 23.32
N LEU A 226 0.33 -1.44 24.57
CA LEU A 226 0.22 -0.60 25.76
C LEU A 226 1.42 0.34 25.93
N GLU A 227 2.64 -0.10 25.55
CA GLU A 227 3.82 0.78 25.49
C GLU A 227 3.65 1.93 24.48
N ALA A 228 2.98 1.65 23.35
CA ALA A 228 2.74 2.65 22.30
C ALA A 228 1.55 3.58 22.63
N SER A 229 0.54 3.09 23.34
CA SER A 229 -0.64 3.83 23.74
C SER A 229 -1.26 3.25 25.00
N ASN A 230 -1.30 4.03 26.09
CA ASN A 230 -1.93 3.61 27.35
C ASN A 230 -3.44 3.39 27.21
N ASP A 231 -4.07 4.03 26.22
CA ASP A 231 -5.51 3.93 25.94
C ASP A 231 -5.84 2.78 24.97
N PHE A 232 -4.88 1.89 24.67
CA PHE A 232 -5.10 0.76 23.77
C PHE A 232 -6.21 -0.17 24.27
N ASP A 233 -7.26 -0.33 23.45
CA ASP A 233 -8.36 -1.26 23.68
C ASP A 233 -8.16 -2.55 22.87
N LEU A 234 -7.70 -3.60 23.55
CA LEU A 234 -7.53 -4.93 22.97
C LEU A 234 -8.85 -5.50 22.43
N HIS A 235 -9.96 -5.30 23.13
CA HIS A 235 -11.25 -5.84 22.75
C HIS A 235 -11.74 -5.19 21.46
N GLN A 236 -11.63 -3.86 21.35
CA GLN A 236 -11.96 -3.12 20.13
C GLN A 236 -11.08 -3.57 18.95
N CYS A 237 -9.77 -3.69 19.16
CA CYS A 237 -8.82 -4.10 18.12
C CYS A 237 -9.10 -5.53 17.61
N LEU A 238 -9.28 -6.49 18.52
CA LEU A 238 -9.63 -7.87 18.14
C LEU A 238 -10.98 -7.96 17.45
N THR A 239 -11.99 -7.20 17.92
CA THR A 239 -13.32 -7.15 17.29
C THR A 239 -13.21 -6.66 15.84
N LEU A 240 -12.41 -5.62 15.59
CA LEU A 240 -12.14 -5.12 14.24
C LEU A 240 -11.51 -6.20 13.36
N LEU A 241 -10.46 -6.88 13.84
CA LEU A 241 -9.79 -7.94 13.07
C LEU A 241 -10.71 -9.14 12.79
N ILE A 242 -11.48 -9.57 13.79
CA ILE A 242 -12.37 -10.73 13.68
C ILE A 242 -13.55 -10.44 12.73
N SER A 243 -14.24 -9.31 12.93
CA SER A 243 -15.42 -8.93 12.14
C SER A 243 -15.11 -8.66 10.66
N HIS A 244 -13.86 -8.32 10.35
CA HIS A 244 -13.39 -8.08 8.99
C HIS A 244 -12.57 -9.22 8.40
N HIS A 245 -12.67 -10.43 8.97
CA HIS A 245 -12.03 -11.64 8.43
C HIS A 245 -10.51 -11.48 8.25
N ALA A 246 -9.86 -10.77 9.16
CA ALA A 246 -8.43 -10.45 9.08
C ALA A 246 -7.55 -11.59 9.61
N ILE A 247 -8.10 -12.64 10.20
CA ILE A 247 -7.36 -13.75 10.83
C ILE A 247 -7.58 -15.03 9.99
N THR A 248 -6.49 -15.66 9.58
CA THR A 248 -6.53 -16.90 8.77
C THR A 248 -6.15 -18.13 9.56
N HIS A 249 -5.35 -18.01 10.62
CA HIS A 249 -4.95 -19.14 11.44
C HIS A 249 -4.77 -18.76 12.92
N LEU A 250 -4.99 -19.73 13.81
CA LEU A 250 -4.53 -19.68 15.19
C LEU A 250 -3.50 -20.79 15.38
N HIS A 251 -2.26 -20.40 15.65
CA HIS A 251 -1.21 -21.34 16.03
C HIS A 251 -1.21 -21.50 17.54
N LEU A 252 -1.34 -22.76 17.94
CA LEU A 252 -1.34 -23.17 19.33
C LEU A 252 0.00 -23.85 19.56
N ASP A 253 0.84 -23.31 20.44
CA ASP A 253 2.00 -24.07 20.90
C ASP A 253 1.46 -25.36 21.55
N SER A 254 1.86 -26.49 20.99
CA SER A 254 1.52 -27.79 21.55
C SER A 254 2.25 -27.84 22.89
N LYS A 255 1.53 -28.03 23.99
CA LYS A 255 2.18 -28.50 25.22
C LYS A 255 2.93 -29.78 24.83
N VAL A 256 4.26 -29.71 24.77
CA VAL A 256 5.10 -30.90 24.73
C VAL A 256 4.70 -31.68 25.98
N SER A 257 3.97 -32.78 25.75
CA SER A 257 3.66 -33.70 26.85
C SER A 257 5.00 -34.33 27.27
N PRO A 258 5.26 -34.44 28.58
CA PRO A 258 6.55 -34.91 29.11
C PRO A 258 6.86 -36.35 28.72
#